data_AF-A0A0K0XR58-F1
#
_entry.id   AF-A0A0K0XR58-F1
#
_cell.length_a   1.000
_cell.length_b   1.000
_cell.length_c   1.000
_cell.angle_alpha   90.00
_cell.angle_beta   90.00
_cell.angle_gamma   90.00
#
_symmetry.space_group_name_H-M   'P 1'
#
loop_
_entity.id
_entity.type
_entity.pdbx_description
1 polymer ?
#
loop_
_entity_poly.entity_id
_entity_poly.type
_entity_poly.pdbx_seq_one_letter_code
_entity_poly.pdbx_strand_id
1 'polypeptide(L)'
;GKTIELDDVTFHQCVNLTRFNSEKTVSFVPPDGEFELMKYRITEGVNLPFRVLPTIKELGRTRMEVNVKVKSVFGAKMFALGVVIKIPVPKQTAKTSFQVTSGRA
;
A
#
# COMPACT_ATOMS: atom_id res chain seq x y z
N GLY A 1 9.54 17.15 13.22
CA GLY A 1 8.50 16.25 12.67
C GLY A 1 8.58 16.33 11.16
N LYS A 2 8.43 15.22 10.45
CA LYS A 2 8.44 15.21 8.98
C LYS A 2 7.16 15.90 8.50
N THR A 3 7.28 17.01 7.78
CA THR A 3 6.14 17.69 7.16
C THR A 3 5.58 16.76 6.07
N ILE A 4 4.30 16.45 6.15
CA ILE A 4 3.60 15.69 5.11
C ILE A 4 3.06 16.72 4.13
N GLU A 5 3.55 16.68 2.89
CA GLU A 5 3.05 17.52 1.82
C GLU A 5 1.90 16.79 1.11
N LEU A 6 0.79 17.49 0.91
CA LEU A 6 -0.37 17.00 0.18
C LEU A 6 -0.28 17.49 -1.26
N ASP A 7 -0.43 16.61 -2.24
CA ASP A 7 -0.39 16.97 -3.65
C ASP A 7 -1.67 17.71 -4.06
N ASP A 8 -2.81 17.10 -3.74
CA ASP A 8 -4.14 17.63 -3.99
C ASP A 8 -5.07 17.26 -2.84
N VAL A 9 -6.02 18.15 -2.59
CA VAL A 9 -7.02 18.01 -1.54
C VAL A 9 -8.35 18.52 -2.07
N THR A 10 -9.42 17.80 -1.75
CA THR A 10 -10.80 18.21 -2.00
C THR A 10 -11.59 18.03 -0.72
N PHE A 11 -12.48 18.97 -0.45
CA PHE A 11 -13.26 19.00 0.77
C PHE A 11 -14.76 18.91 0.47
N HIS A 12 -15.50 18.40 1.43
CA HIS A 12 -16.95 18.54 1.44
C HIS A 12 -17.35 20.03 1.51
N GLN A 13 -18.51 20.36 0.93
CA GLN A 13 -19.04 21.74 0.90
C GLN A 13 -19.27 22.37 2.30
N CYS A 14 -19.31 21.56 3.35
CA CYS A 14 -19.45 22.05 4.72
C CYS A 14 -18.17 22.68 5.29
N VAL A 15 -17.04 22.60 4.58
CA VAL A 15 -15.73 23.10 5.03
C VAL A 15 -15.51 24.56 4.65
N ASN A 16 -15.03 25.35 5.62
CA ASN A 16 -14.61 26.73 5.40
C ASN A 16 -13.22 26.77 4.73
N LEU A 17 -13.22 26.88 3.40
CA LEU A 17 -11.99 26.93 2.59
C LEU A 17 -11.13 28.17 2.87
N THR A 18 -11.74 29.31 3.21
CA THR A 18 -11.02 30.55 3.52
C THR A 18 -10.09 30.35 4.71
N ARG A 19 -10.62 29.76 5.79
CA ARG A 19 -9.84 29.48 7.00
C ARG A 19 -8.77 28.42 6.78
N PHE A 20 -9.06 27.40 5.97
CA PHE A 20 -8.05 26.41 5.61
C PHE A 20 -6.90 27.04 4.82
N ASN A 21 -7.19 27.95 3.88
CA ASN A 21 -6.15 28.59 3.08
C ASN A 21 -5.25 29.52 3.90
N SER A 22 -5.80 30.20 4.92
CA SER A 22 -5.03 31.10 5.79
C SER A 22 -4.30 30.40 6.92
N GLU A 23 -4.95 29.46 7.61
CA GLU A 23 -4.46 28.87 8.87
C GLU A 23 -4.04 27.40 8.73
N LYS A 24 -4.34 26.76 7.60
CA LYS A 24 -4.28 25.29 7.43
C LYS A 24 -5.17 24.54 8.44
N THR A 25 -6.21 25.21 8.93
CA THR A 25 -7.20 24.66 9.87
C THR A 25 -8.48 24.27 9.13
N VAL A 26 -8.90 23.01 9.23
CA VAL A 26 -10.16 22.51 8.65
C VAL A 26 -11.29 22.79 9.65
N SER A 27 -12.23 23.68 9.30
CA SER A 27 -13.40 24.03 10.11
C SER A 27 -14.68 23.77 9.32
N PHE A 28 -15.67 23.11 9.93
CA PHE A 28 -16.91 22.70 9.26
C PHE A 28 -18.07 22.49 10.24
N VAL A 29 -19.30 22.51 9.72
CA VAL A 29 -20.50 22.02 10.41
C VAL A 29 -20.91 20.69 9.77
N PRO A 30 -20.84 19.56 10.49
CA PRO A 30 -21.08 18.25 9.88
C PRO A 30 -22.54 18.07 9.45
N PRO A 31 -22.80 17.46 8.28
CA PRO A 31 -24.11 16.87 7.96
C PRO A 31 -24.44 15.70 8.90
N ASP A 32 -25.71 15.30 8.92
CA ASP A 32 -26.14 14.12 9.67
C ASP A 32 -25.67 12.82 9.00
N GLY A 33 -25.15 11.88 9.79
CA GLY A 33 -24.74 10.55 9.34
C GLY A 33 -23.28 10.46 8.86
N GLU A 34 -22.97 9.38 8.16
CA GLU A 34 -21.64 9.13 7.59
C GLU A 34 -21.46 9.95 6.29
N PHE A 35 -20.38 10.73 6.22
CA PHE A 35 -20.06 11.51 5.03
C PHE A 35 -18.54 11.60 4.84
N GLU A 36 -18.12 11.86 3.60
CA GLU A 36 -16.72 12.06 3.26
C GLU A 36 -16.33 13.52 3.47
N LEU A 37 -15.56 13.81 4.52
CA LEU A 37 -15.13 15.17 4.84
C LEU A 37 -14.08 15.70 3.84
N MET A 38 -13.14 14.84 3.43
CA MET A 38 -12.06 15.21 2.52
C MET A 38 -11.54 14.00 1.76
N LYS A 39 -11.09 14.24 0.52
CA LYS A 39 -10.20 13.33 -0.22
C LYS A 39 -8.87 14.04 -0.44
N TYR A 40 -7.79 13.29 -0.31
CA TYR A 40 -6.45 13.81 -0.50
C TYR A 40 -5.58 12.82 -1.25
N ARG A 41 -4.54 13.34 -1.90
CA ARG A 41 -3.48 12.56 -2.53
C ARG A 41 -2.13 12.96 -1.97
N ILE A 42 -1.29 11.96 -1.76
CA ILE A 42 0.12 12.11 -1.38
C ILE A 42 0.94 11.14 -2.22
N THR A 43 1.98 11.65 -2.86
CA THR A 43 2.95 10.86 -3.63
C THR A 43 4.29 10.73 -2.89
N GLU A 44 4.61 11.66 -2.01
CA GLU A 44 5.86 11.66 -1.24
C GLU A 44 5.70 11.19 0.20
N GLY A 45 6.76 10.64 0.79
CA GLY A 45 6.76 10.24 2.19
C GLY A 45 5.84 9.06 2.54
N VAL A 46 5.32 8.34 1.53
CA VAL A 46 4.50 7.14 1.72
C VAL A 46 5.36 5.99 2.24
N ASN A 47 4.98 5.42 3.38
CA ASN A 47 5.59 4.21 3.91
C ASN A 47 4.88 2.98 3.33
N LEU A 48 5.57 2.24 2.48
CA LEU A 48 5.04 0.99 1.93
C LEU A 48 4.94 -0.06 3.06
N PRO A 49 3.77 -0.69 3.28
CA PRO A 49 3.58 -1.62 4.38
C PRO A 49 4.36 -2.93 4.22
N PHE A 50 4.72 -3.27 2.98
CA PHE A 50 5.51 -4.45 2.66
C PHE A 50 6.65 -4.11 1.72
N ARG A 51 7.81 -4.72 1.98
CA ARG A 51 8.94 -4.73 1.06
C ARG A 51 9.09 -6.12 0.49
N VAL A 52 9.00 -6.22 -0.84
CA VAL A 52 9.17 -7.48 -1.59
C VAL A 52 10.57 -7.52 -2.17
N LEU A 53 11.28 -8.62 -1.93
CA LEU A 53 12.64 -8.88 -2.38
C LEU A 53 12.61 -10.18 -3.19
N PRO A 54 12.29 -10.12 -4.49
CA PRO A 54 12.32 -11.28 -5.36
C PRO A 54 13.75 -11.61 -5.78
N THR A 55 14.05 -12.89 -5.95
CA THR A 55 15.29 -13.39 -6.51
C THR A 55 14.92 -14.50 -7.50
N ILE A 56 15.26 -14.29 -8.76
CA ILE A 56 14.99 -15.23 -9.84
C ILE A 56 16.33 -15.83 -10.27
N LYS A 57 16.38 -17.16 -10.37
CA LYS A 57 17.52 -17.89 -10.89
C LYS A 57 17.06 -18.81 -12.01
N GLU A 58 17.69 -18.70 -13.16
CA GLU A 58 17.49 -19.61 -14.27
C GLU A 58 18.49 -20.77 -14.16
N LEU A 59 17.98 -21.99 -14.16
CA LEU A 59 18.75 -23.22 -14.02
C LEU A 59 18.70 -23.96 -15.36
N GLY A 60 19.53 -23.51 -16.30
CA GLY A 60 19.52 -24.00 -17.68
C GLY A 60 18.29 -23.48 -18.45
N ARG A 61 17.82 -24.26 -19.43
CA ARG A 61 16.75 -23.82 -20.35
C ARG A 61 15.32 -24.18 -19.90
N THR A 62 15.18 -25.07 -18.92
CA THR A 62 13.90 -25.72 -18.59
C THR A 62 13.45 -25.51 -17.15
N ARG A 63 14.32 -24.97 -16.29
CA ARG A 63 14.05 -24.81 -14.87
C ARG A 63 14.35 -23.39 -14.43
N MET A 64 13.47 -22.85 -13.58
CA MET A 64 13.62 -21.56 -12.94
C MET A 64 13.28 -21.72 -11.46
N GLU A 65 14.06 -21.06 -10.63
CA GLU A 65 13.85 -20.97 -9.20
C GLU A 65 13.52 -19.54 -8.83
N VAL A 66 12.39 -19.35 -8.14
CA VAL A 66 11.91 -18.04 -7.70
C VAL A 66 11.83 -18.02 -6.19
N ASN A 67 12.66 -17.20 -5.55
CA ASN A 67 12.61 -16.96 -4.12
C ASN A 67 12.04 -15.57 -3.87
N VAL A 68 10.90 -15.47 -3.18
CA VAL A 68 10.27 -14.19 -2.85
C VAL A 68 10.31 -14.00 -1.34
N LYS A 69 11.11 -13.05 -0.87
CA LYS A 69 11.11 -12.64 0.55
C LYS A 69 10.23 -11.41 0.71
N VAL A 70 9.28 -11.47 1.64
CA VAL A 70 8.41 -10.35 1.99
C VAL A 70 8.69 -9.93 3.42
N LYS A 71 8.93 -8.64 3.64
CA LYS A 71 9.12 -8.04 4.96
C LYS A 71 8.02 -7.03 5.24
N SER A 72 7.36 -7.13 6.39
CA SER A 72 6.47 -6.08 6.89
C SER A 72 7.30 -4.88 7.37
N VAL A 73 6.88 -3.67 6.99
CA VAL A 73 7.53 -2.40 7.36
C VAL A 73 6.55 -1.52 8.15
N PHE A 74 5.82 -2.16 9.06
CA PHE A 74 4.92 -1.50 10.01
C PHE A 74 5.28 -1.94 11.43
N GLY A 75 4.85 -1.16 12.43
CA GLY A 75 5.17 -1.41 13.83
C GLY A 75 4.72 -2.81 14.31
N ALA A 76 5.49 -3.39 15.25
CA ALA A 76 5.34 -4.79 15.67
C ALA A 76 3.97 -5.16 16.28
N LYS A 77 3.18 -4.16 16.71
CA LYS A 77 1.82 -4.37 17.25
C LYS A 77 0.74 -4.38 16.17
N MET A 78 1.07 -4.02 14.93
CA MET A 78 0.14 -4.04 13.81
C MET A 78 0.24 -5.37 13.07
N PHE A 79 -0.89 -5.82 12.53
CA PHE A 79 -0.99 -7.04 11.73
C PHE A 79 -1.82 -6.76 10.48
N ALA A 80 -1.36 -7.28 9.35
CA ALA A 80 -2.07 -7.18 8.07
C ALA A 80 -2.89 -8.44 7.85
N LEU A 81 -4.15 -8.26 7.42
CA LEU A 81 -5.08 -9.34 7.11
C LEU A 81 -5.32 -9.42 5.60
N GLY A 82 -5.67 -10.59 5.09
CA GLY A 82 -6.00 -10.78 3.67
C GLY A 82 -4.82 -10.57 2.71
N VAL A 83 -3.59 -10.83 3.16
CA VAL A 83 -2.38 -10.67 2.33
C VAL A 83 -2.33 -11.74 1.26
N VAL A 84 -2.34 -11.32 -0.01
CA VAL A 84 -2.22 -12.20 -1.18
C VAL A 84 -0.97 -11.81 -1.98
N ILE A 85 -0.07 -12.77 -2.19
CA ILE A 85 1.13 -12.58 -3.01
C ILE A 85 0.91 -13.28 -4.34
N LYS A 86 0.87 -12.52 -5.43
CA LYS A 86 0.74 -13.06 -6.79
C LYS A 86 2.13 -13.14 -7.43
N ILE A 87 2.58 -14.36 -7.71
CA ILE A 87 3.86 -14.60 -8.39
C ILE A 87 3.54 -15.03 -9.83
N PRO A 88 3.75 -14.18 -10.84
CA PRO A 88 3.52 -14.55 -12.23
C PRO A 88 4.57 -15.58 -12.67
N VAL A 89 4.12 -16.58 -13.44
CA VAL A 89 4.99 -17.60 -14.05
C VAL A 89 4.96 -17.48 -15.58
N PRO A 90 6.02 -17.92 -16.29
CA PRO A 90 6.01 -17.98 -17.74
C PRO A 90 4.83 -18.81 -18.29
N LYS A 91 4.30 -18.43 -19.46
CA LYS A 91 3.17 -19.14 -20.09
C LYS A 91 3.47 -20.61 -20.42
N GLN A 92 4.75 -20.96 -20.61
CA GLN A 92 5.20 -22.30 -20.98
C GLN A 92 5.51 -23.19 -19.76
N THR A 93 5.13 -22.76 -18.55
CA THR A 93 5.39 -23.54 -17.33
C THR A 93 4.56 -24.83 -17.32
N ALA A 94 5.24 -25.97 -17.45
CA ALA A 94 4.60 -27.28 -17.40
C ALA A 94 4.32 -27.76 -15.96
N LYS A 95 5.15 -27.35 -14.99
CA LYS A 95 5.04 -27.77 -13.59
C LYS A 95 5.59 -26.71 -12.65
N THR A 96 4.95 -26.54 -11.50
CA THR A 96 5.41 -25.70 -10.39
C THR A 96 5.55 -26.53 -9.12
N SER A 97 6.45 -26.10 -8.23
CA SER A 97 6.61 -26.64 -6.89
C SER A 97 6.81 -25.47 -5.94
N PHE A 98 6.10 -25.47 -4.83
CA PHE A 98 6.10 -24.36 -3.88
C PHE A 98 6.64 -24.80 -2.52
N GLN A 99 7.39 -23.91 -1.88
CA GLN A 99 7.77 -24.01 -0.48
C GLN A 99 7.48 -22.65 0.15
N VAL A 100 6.64 -22.64 1.19
CA VAL A 100 6.25 -21.43 1.90
C VAL A 100 6.69 -21.49 3.36
N THR A 101 7.18 -20.37 3.87
CA THR A 101 7.55 -20.24 5.28
C THR A 101 6.36 -19.85 6.15
N SER A 102 5.31 -19.28 5.56
CA SER A 102 4.11 -18.79 6.25
C SER A 102 2.93 -18.77 5.28
N GLY A 103 1.73 -19.02 5.78
CA GLY A 103 0.52 -19.08 4.95
C GLY A 103 0.41 -20.38 4.15
N ARG A 104 -0.23 -20.29 2.97
CA ARG A 104 -0.44 -21.41 2.04
C ARG A 104 -0.22 -20.92 0.60
N ALA A 105 0.29 -21.78 -0.28
CA ALA A 105 0.50 -21.53 -1.70
C ALA A 105 -0.17 -22.60 -2.55
#